data_AF-A0A940AGW4-F1
#
_entry.id   AF-A0A940AGW4-F1
#
_cell.length_a   1.000
_cell.length_b   1.000
_cell.length_c   1.000
_cell.angle_alpha   90.00
_cell.angle_beta   90.00
_cell.angle_gamma   90.00
#
_symmetry.space_group_name_H-M   'P 1'
#
loop_
_entity.id
_entity.type
_entity.pdbx_description
1 polymer ?
#
loop_
_entity_poly.entity_id
_entity_poly.type
_entity_poly.pdbx_seq_one_letter_code
_entity_poly.pdbx_strand_id
1 'polypeptide(L)'
;MRKVKSLPAGAVPRVTTAQSAKSTFRVAPEKYWDFARLKTAPAFRDAPFEDSKVNGLRAVMVTGFGPDAEDKTFSSPNPKPLSAKENAEFFAYIGFPEGPVPEGGFPGVVLIHGGGGTAFPQYARLWTQQGYAVIMPDWYNQRPVPTGNQEADVIQVPL
;
A
#
# COMPACT_ATOMS: atom_id res chain seq x y z
N MET A 1 40.26 35.03 5.45
CA MET A 1 39.09 35.22 4.56
C MET A 1 39.11 34.12 3.49
N ARG A 2 38.23 33.12 3.55
CA ARG A 2 38.08 32.09 2.50
C ARG A 2 36.91 32.49 1.58
N LYS A 3 37.15 32.59 0.26
CA LYS A 3 36.08 32.83 -0.72
C LYS A 3 35.22 31.58 -0.87
N VAL A 4 33.94 31.69 -0.59
CA VAL A 4 32.93 30.66 -0.91
C VAL A 4 32.57 30.84 -2.39
N LYS A 5 32.75 29.79 -3.21
CA LYS A 5 32.26 29.77 -4.59
C LYS A 5 30.76 29.46 -4.56
N SER A 6 29.93 30.33 -5.12
CA SER A 6 28.50 30.08 -5.34
C SER A 6 28.31 29.04 -6.44
N LEU A 7 27.41 28.08 -6.21
CA LEU A 7 26.94 27.13 -7.23
C LEU A 7 25.98 27.84 -8.19
N PRO A 8 26.04 27.58 -9.51
CA PRO A 8 25.08 28.15 -10.45
C PRO A 8 23.70 27.52 -10.26
N ALA A 9 22.69 28.39 -10.18
CA ALA A 9 21.28 28.01 -10.25
C ALA A 9 20.97 27.44 -11.64
N GLY A 10 20.27 26.30 -11.71
CA GLY A 10 19.68 25.81 -12.97
C GLY A 10 20.02 24.38 -13.39
N ALA A 11 20.45 23.50 -12.50
CA ALA A 11 20.54 22.07 -12.83
C ALA A 11 19.14 21.43 -12.80
N VAL A 12 18.43 21.48 -13.92
CA VAL A 12 17.24 20.64 -14.14
C VAL A 12 17.72 19.18 -14.17
N PRO A 13 17.19 18.28 -13.33
CA PRO A 13 17.57 16.87 -13.41
C PRO A 13 17.16 16.33 -14.79
N ARG A 14 18.16 15.95 -15.57
CA ARG A 14 17.95 15.31 -16.87
C ARG A 14 17.44 13.90 -16.61
N VAL A 15 16.13 13.70 -16.72
CA VAL A 15 15.53 12.35 -16.76
C VAL A 15 15.96 11.71 -18.08
N THR A 16 17.07 10.97 -18.05
CA THR A 16 17.40 10.05 -19.13
C THR A 16 16.43 8.88 -19.06
N THR A 17 15.47 8.83 -19.99
CA THR A 17 14.72 7.61 -20.25
C THR A 17 15.71 6.58 -20.76
N ALA A 18 16.13 5.65 -19.90
CA ALA A 18 16.88 4.49 -20.34
C ALA A 18 16.00 3.75 -21.36
N GLN A 19 16.49 3.62 -22.58
CA GLN A 19 15.89 2.77 -23.61
C GLN A 19 15.75 1.37 -22.99
N SER A 20 14.52 0.88 -22.88
CA SER A 20 14.22 -0.42 -22.29
C SER A 20 15.02 -1.50 -23.02
N ALA A 21 16.05 -2.03 -22.36
CA ALA A 21 16.70 -3.25 -22.80
C ALA A 21 15.62 -4.34 -22.86
N LYS A 22 15.54 -5.08 -23.98
CA LYS A 22 14.62 -6.21 -24.11
C LYS A 22 14.86 -7.15 -22.93
N SER A 23 13.84 -7.29 -22.07
CA SER A 23 13.95 -8.13 -20.89
C SER A 23 14.24 -9.58 -21.25
N THR A 24 15.32 -10.15 -20.71
CA THR A 24 15.67 -11.57 -20.87
C THR A 24 15.24 -12.36 -19.64
N PHE A 25 13.93 -12.58 -19.48
CA PHE A 25 13.44 -13.50 -18.46
C PHE A 25 13.70 -14.96 -18.86
N ARG A 26 14.04 -15.84 -17.89
CA ARG A 26 14.16 -17.30 -18.13
C ARG A 26 12.82 -17.92 -18.54
N VAL A 27 11.73 -17.35 -18.06
CA VAL A 27 10.35 -17.70 -18.38
C VAL A 27 9.56 -16.40 -18.46
N ALA A 28 8.72 -16.25 -19.48
CA ALA A 28 7.88 -15.08 -19.65
C ALA A 28 7.01 -14.86 -18.37
N PRO A 29 7.06 -13.67 -17.73
CA PRO A 29 6.34 -13.43 -16.48
C PRO A 29 4.82 -13.58 -16.64
N GLU A 30 4.29 -13.40 -17.85
CA GLU A 30 2.90 -13.60 -18.22
C GLU A 30 2.41 -15.03 -17.95
N LYS A 31 3.33 -16.00 -17.85
CA LYS A 31 3.01 -17.37 -17.39
C LYS A 31 2.42 -17.38 -15.97
N TYR A 32 2.86 -16.45 -15.13
CA TYR A 32 2.49 -16.39 -13.70
C TYR A 32 1.66 -15.15 -13.35
N TRP A 33 1.73 -14.09 -14.15
CA TRP A 33 1.18 -12.78 -13.82
C TRP A 33 0.24 -12.26 -14.91
N ASP A 34 -0.99 -11.96 -14.53
CA ASP A 34 -1.91 -11.15 -15.34
C ASP A 34 -1.70 -9.67 -15.02
N PHE A 35 -0.92 -8.99 -15.87
CA PHE A 35 -0.62 -7.58 -15.71
C PHE A 35 -1.82 -6.65 -15.89
N ALA A 36 -2.86 -7.07 -16.62
CA ALA A 36 -4.08 -6.27 -16.75
C ALA A 36 -4.85 -6.28 -15.43
N ARG A 37 -4.98 -7.45 -14.82
CA ARG A 37 -5.60 -7.61 -13.50
C ARG A 37 -4.80 -6.94 -12.38
N LEU A 38 -3.47 -7.02 -12.39
CA LEU A 38 -2.61 -6.36 -11.39
C LEU A 38 -2.73 -4.84 -11.38
N LYS A 39 -3.24 -4.23 -12.46
CA LYS A 39 -3.53 -2.79 -12.53
C LYS A 39 -4.88 -2.41 -11.96
N THR A 40 -5.74 -3.39 -11.71
CA THR A 40 -7.08 -3.17 -11.15
C THR A 40 -7.01 -3.27 -9.64
N ALA A 41 -7.48 -2.22 -8.95
CA ALA A 41 -7.57 -2.24 -7.51
C ALA A 41 -8.53 -3.36 -7.06
N PRO A 42 -8.17 -4.18 -6.05
CA PRO A 42 -9.05 -5.21 -5.53
C PRO A 42 -10.29 -4.58 -4.89
N ALA A 43 -11.38 -5.34 -4.83
CA ALA A 43 -12.54 -4.95 -4.04
C ALA A 43 -12.18 -4.89 -2.55
N PHE A 44 -12.81 -3.98 -1.81
CA PHE A 44 -12.64 -3.88 -0.37
C PHE A 44 -13.91 -3.33 0.28
N ARG A 45 -14.03 -3.56 1.58
CA ARG A 45 -15.12 -3.03 2.43
C ARG A 45 -14.55 -2.52 3.73
N ASP A 46 -15.32 -1.73 4.46
CA ASP A 46 -14.92 -1.31 5.81
C ASP A 46 -14.81 -2.52 6.75
N ALA A 47 -13.78 -2.50 7.59
CA ALA A 47 -13.60 -3.51 8.61
C ALA A 47 -14.72 -3.40 9.65
N PRO A 48 -15.43 -4.51 9.98
CA PRO A 48 -16.54 -4.50 10.92
C PRO A 48 -16.08 -4.52 12.39
N PHE A 49 -14.80 -4.24 12.64
CA PHE A 49 -14.14 -4.44 13.92
C PHE A 49 -13.97 -3.10 14.65
N GLU A 50 -14.75 -2.88 15.71
CA GLU A 50 -14.72 -1.63 16.47
C GLU A 50 -13.35 -1.30 17.06
N ASP A 51 -12.62 -2.30 17.55
CA ASP A 51 -11.27 -2.17 18.10
C ASP A 51 -10.18 -1.93 17.05
N SER A 52 -10.51 -2.02 15.76
CA SER A 52 -9.62 -1.60 14.68
C SER A 52 -9.79 -0.14 14.28
N LYS A 53 -10.73 0.59 14.88
CA LYS A 53 -10.95 2.00 14.52
C LYS A 53 -9.86 2.87 15.12
N VAL A 54 -9.17 3.59 14.24
CA VAL A 54 -8.12 4.53 14.61
C VAL A 54 -8.38 5.87 13.92
N ASN A 55 -8.29 6.97 14.68
CA ASN A 55 -8.46 8.30 14.13
C ASN A 55 -7.43 8.56 12.99
N GLY A 56 -7.90 9.12 11.88
CA GLY A 56 -7.08 9.43 10.71
C GLY A 56 -6.76 8.22 9.82
N LEU A 57 -7.21 7.02 10.17
CA LEU A 57 -7.02 5.81 9.37
C LEU A 57 -8.36 5.13 9.09
N ARG A 58 -8.49 4.57 7.89
CA ARG A 58 -9.59 3.71 7.48
C ARG A 58 -9.17 2.26 7.61
N ALA A 59 -9.86 1.51 8.45
CA ALA A 59 -9.71 0.06 8.54
C ALA A 59 -10.55 -0.63 7.46
N VAL A 60 -9.95 -1.50 6.65
CA VAL A 60 -10.64 -2.19 5.55
C VAL A 60 -10.35 -3.70 5.54
N MET A 61 -11.30 -4.45 5.00
CA MET A 61 -11.11 -5.83 4.55
C MET A 61 -10.96 -5.81 3.03
N VAL A 62 -9.78 -6.18 2.54
CA VAL A 62 -9.48 -6.28 1.11
C VAL A 62 -9.78 -7.70 0.65
N THR A 63 -10.58 -7.82 -0.40
CA THR A 63 -10.96 -9.12 -0.98
C THR A 63 -9.89 -9.58 -1.97
N GLY A 64 -9.36 -10.78 -1.71
CA GLY A 64 -8.46 -11.53 -2.56
C GLY A 64 -8.99 -12.95 -2.81
N PHE A 65 -8.10 -13.82 -3.28
CA PHE A 65 -8.43 -15.17 -3.71
C PHE A 65 -8.15 -16.16 -2.58
N GLY A 66 -9.11 -17.04 -2.32
CA GLY A 66 -8.95 -18.13 -1.36
C GLY A 66 -7.94 -19.18 -1.86
N PRO A 67 -7.37 -19.99 -0.96
CA PRO A 67 -6.39 -21.03 -1.32
C PRO A 67 -6.98 -22.12 -2.23
N ASP A 68 -8.30 -22.35 -2.13
CA ASP A 68 -9.04 -23.32 -2.94
C ASP A 68 -9.70 -22.68 -4.17
N ALA A 69 -9.49 -21.37 -4.38
CA ALA A 69 -9.97 -20.72 -5.58
C ALA A 69 -9.17 -21.27 -6.76
N GLU A 70 -9.79 -22.14 -7.55
CA GLU A 70 -9.27 -22.42 -8.88
C GLU A 70 -9.29 -21.08 -9.62
N ASP A 71 -8.13 -20.59 -10.07
CA ASP A 71 -8.04 -19.38 -10.89
C ASP A 71 -8.57 -19.66 -12.31
N LYS A 72 -9.83 -20.08 -12.39
CA LYS A 72 -10.63 -20.19 -13.60
C LYS A 72 -10.98 -18.80 -14.14
N THR A 73 -10.79 -17.76 -13.34
CA THR A 73 -10.92 -16.36 -13.77
C THR A 73 -9.76 -15.86 -14.63
N PHE A 74 -8.55 -16.43 -14.51
CA PHE A 74 -7.37 -16.05 -15.29
C PHE A 74 -7.57 -16.13 -16.81
N SER A 75 -8.46 -17.03 -17.27
CA SER A 75 -8.75 -17.22 -18.70
C SER A 75 -10.11 -16.66 -19.13
N SER A 76 -10.91 -16.08 -18.21
CA SER A 76 -12.25 -15.61 -18.55
C SER A 76 -12.23 -14.12 -18.94
N PRO A 77 -12.69 -13.75 -20.15
CA PRO A 77 -12.82 -12.34 -20.54
C PRO A 77 -13.87 -11.58 -19.70
N ASN A 78 -14.70 -12.29 -18.93
CA ASN A 78 -15.61 -11.75 -17.93
C ASN A 78 -15.45 -12.53 -16.62
N PRO A 79 -14.55 -12.13 -15.72
CA PRO A 79 -14.39 -12.80 -14.44
C PRO A 79 -15.66 -12.59 -13.61
N LYS A 80 -16.30 -13.69 -13.21
CA LYS A 80 -17.41 -13.66 -12.26
C LYS A 80 -16.86 -13.26 -10.87
N PRO A 81 -17.63 -12.51 -10.04
CA PRO A 81 -17.27 -12.34 -8.64
C PRO A 81 -17.04 -13.72 -7.99
N LEU A 82 -15.92 -13.85 -7.29
CA LEU A 82 -15.57 -15.06 -6.54
C LEU A 82 -16.71 -15.40 -5.56
N SER A 83 -17.03 -16.69 -5.42
CA SER A 83 -17.96 -17.13 -4.37
C SER A 83 -17.33 -16.96 -2.98
N ALA A 84 -18.16 -17.09 -1.93
CA ALA A 84 -17.67 -17.05 -0.55
C ALA A 84 -16.60 -18.12 -0.23
N LYS A 85 -16.58 -19.24 -0.98
CA LYS A 85 -15.57 -20.30 -0.83
C LYS A 85 -14.27 -19.99 -1.61
N GLU A 86 -14.36 -19.14 -2.63
CA GLU A 86 -13.24 -18.76 -3.51
C GLU A 86 -12.63 -17.41 -3.12
N ASN A 87 -13.23 -16.70 -2.16
CA ASN A 87 -12.72 -15.44 -1.63
C ASN A 87 -11.94 -15.65 -0.33
N ALA A 88 -10.87 -14.88 -0.18
CA ALA A 88 -10.26 -14.61 1.11
C ALA A 88 -10.26 -13.10 1.34
N GLU A 89 -10.34 -12.67 2.59
CA GLU A 89 -10.18 -11.27 2.95
C GLU A 89 -8.96 -11.10 3.86
N PHE A 90 -8.27 -9.97 3.70
CA PHE A 90 -7.21 -9.57 4.62
C PHE A 90 -7.43 -8.15 5.12
N PHE A 91 -7.03 -7.91 6.37
CA PHE A 91 -7.10 -6.61 7.01
C PHE A 91 -6.02 -5.65 6.47
N ALA A 92 -6.38 -4.38 6.29
CA ALA A 92 -5.42 -3.31 6.04
C ALA A 92 -5.87 -1.97 6.64
N TYR A 93 -4.90 -1.14 7.01
CA TYR A 93 -5.14 0.29 7.18
C TYR A 93 -4.87 1.06 5.90
N ILE A 94 -5.74 2.02 5.60
CA ILE A 94 -5.54 3.04 4.58
C ILE A 94 -5.52 4.40 5.26
N GLY A 95 -4.51 5.20 4.97
CA GLY A 95 -4.37 6.57 5.49
C GLY A 95 -4.16 7.57 4.36
N PHE A 96 -4.66 8.78 4.54
CA PHE A 96 -4.43 9.90 3.62
C PHE A 96 -3.86 11.09 4.39
N PRO A 97 -2.97 11.89 3.78
CA PRO A 97 -2.57 13.16 4.34
C PRO A 97 -3.75 14.12 4.45
N GLU A 98 -3.66 15.05 5.40
CA GLU A 98 -4.60 16.16 5.46
C GLU A 98 -4.32 17.17 4.34
N GLY A 99 -5.36 17.91 3.93
CA GLY A 99 -5.25 18.97 2.93
C GLY A 99 -5.72 18.56 1.53
N PRO A 100 -5.57 19.47 0.54
CA PRO A 100 -6.06 19.24 -0.82
C PRO A 100 -5.26 18.14 -1.50
N VAL A 101 -5.97 17.26 -2.21
CA VAL A 101 -5.34 16.23 -3.04
C VAL A 101 -4.61 16.91 -4.20
N PRO A 102 -3.30 16.69 -4.38
CA PRO A 102 -2.54 17.26 -5.50
C PRO A 102 -3.06 16.75 -6.85
N GLU A 103 -2.75 17.49 -7.91
CA GLU A 103 -2.93 16.99 -9.28
C GLU A 103 -2.08 15.72 -9.47
N GLY A 104 -2.73 14.61 -9.83
CA GLY A 104 -2.08 13.29 -9.92
C GLY A 104 -2.14 12.45 -8.62
N GLY A 105 -2.71 12.98 -7.53
CA GLY A 105 -2.88 12.26 -6.27
C GLY A 105 -1.72 12.42 -5.29
N PHE A 106 -1.87 11.88 -4.09
CA PHE A 106 -0.80 11.83 -3.10
C PHE A 106 0.28 10.81 -3.49
N PRO A 107 1.56 11.05 -3.16
CA PRO A 107 2.55 9.99 -3.21
C PRO A 107 2.14 8.85 -2.25
N GLY A 108 2.25 7.60 -2.71
CA GLY A 108 1.81 6.43 -1.96
C GLY A 108 2.96 5.65 -1.31
N VAL A 109 2.75 5.13 -0.10
CA VAL A 109 3.66 4.23 0.61
C VAL A 109 2.91 2.95 0.98
N VAL A 110 3.55 1.81 0.72
CA VAL A 110 3.09 0.48 1.13
C VAL A 110 3.91 0.03 2.32
N LEU A 111 3.29 -0.12 3.49
CA LEU A 111 3.97 -0.50 4.73
C LEU A 111 3.83 -1.99 4.97
N ILE A 112 4.96 -2.70 4.95
CA ILE A 112 5.02 -4.15 5.09
C ILE A 112 5.71 -4.48 6.42
N HIS A 113 5.00 -5.15 7.31
CA HIS A 113 5.58 -5.64 8.56
C HIS A 113 6.29 -6.99 8.35
N GLY A 114 7.25 -7.30 9.23
CA GLY A 114 7.92 -8.60 9.28
C GLY A 114 7.11 -9.67 10.01
N GLY A 115 7.65 -10.89 10.09
CA GLY A 115 7.01 -12.00 10.81
C GLY A 115 6.76 -11.67 12.28
N GLY A 116 5.58 -12.06 12.79
CA GLY A 116 5.12 -11.73 14.16
C GLY A 116 4.65 -10.28 14.37
N GLY A 117 4.71 -9.42 13.33
CA GLY A 117 4.15 -8.06 13.37
C GLY A 117 2.67 -8.00 13.01
N THR A 118 2.13 -6.78 12.97
CA THR A 118 0.76 -6.49 12.52
C THR A 118 0.72 -5.17 11.72
N ALA A 119 -0.45 -4.79 11.20
CA ALA A 119 -0.70 -3.47 10.62
C ALA A 119 -0.69 -2.36 11.70
N PHE A 120 0.49 -1.96 12.16
CA PHE A 120 0.69 -0.97 13.22
C PHE A 120 0.22 0.46 12.83
N PRO A 121 -0.86 0.99 13.43
CA PRO A 121 -1.44 2.27 13.04
C PRO A 121 -0.51 3.47 13.24
N GLN A 122 0.39 3.42 14.23
CA GLN A 122 1.33 4.50 14.50
C GLN A 122 2.28 4.78 13.32
N TYR A 123 2.72 3.73 12.60
CA TYR A 123 3.55 3.93 11.41
C TYR A 123 2.74 4.47 10.24
N ALA A 124 1.50 4.00 10.07
CA ALA A 124 0.63 4.56 9.03
C ALA A 124 0.40 6.06 9.24
N ARG A 125 0.11 6.51 10.47
CA ARG A 125 -0.04 7.93 10.79
C ARG A 125 1.24 8.74 10.61
N LEU A 126 2.40 8.18 10.98
CA LEU A 126 3.68 8.85 10.78
C LEU A 126 3.86 9.21 9.29
N TRP A 127 3.57 8.29 8.38
CA TRP A 127 3.71 8.55 6.95
C TRP A 127 2.63 9.49 6.39
N THR A 128 1.38 9.43 6.88
CA THR A 128 0.36 10.40 6.47
C THR A 128 0.69 11.83 6.92
N GLN A 129 1.27 12.00 8.11
CA GLN A 129 1.77 13.29 8.59
C GLN A 129 2.94 13.84 7.74
N GLN A 130 3.71 12.96 7.09
CA GLN A 130 4.76 13.35 6.15
C GLN A 130 4.25 13.62 4.72
N GLY A 131 2.93 13.58 4.49
CA GLY A 131 2.34 13.89 3.19
C GLY A 131 2.17 12.70 2.25
N TYR A 132 2.21 11.46 2.76
CA TYR A 132 2.03 10.25 1.96
C TYR A 132 0.67 9.58 2.21
N ALA A 133 0.00 9.13 1.14
CA ALA A 133 -1.07 8.15 1.27
C ALA A 133 -0.45 6.80 1.62
N VAL A 134 -1.10 6.05 2.51
CA VAL A 134 -0.55 4.81 3.06
C VAL A 134 -1.53 3.67 2.88
N ILE A 135 -1.02 2.50 2.52
CA ILE A 135 -1.69 1.22 2.75
C ILE A 135 -0.78 0.32 3.58
N MET A 136 -1.32 -0.26 4.65
CA MET A 136 -0.61 -1.16 5.56
C MET A 136 -1.41 -2.44 5.77
N PRO A 137 -1.17 -3.49 4.97
CA PRO A 137 -1.81 -4.79 5.15
C PRO A 137 -1.26 -5.53 6.37
N ASP A 138 -2.09 -6.42 6.92
CA ASP A 138 -1.67 -7.46 7.85
C ASP A 138 -1.66 -8.83 7.16
N TRP A 139 -0.47 -9.43 7.06
CA TRP A 139 -0.29 -10.69 6.31
C TRP A 139 -0.85 -11.91 7.03
N TYR A 140 -1.02 -11.85 8.35
CA TYR A 140 -1.65 -12.91 9.12
C TYR A 140 -3.16 -12.72 9.21
N ASN A 141 -3.70 -11.70 8.53
CA ASN A 141 -5.07 -11.22 8.69
C ASN A 141 -5.39 -10.98 10.17
N GLN A 142 -4.39 -10.57 10.93
CA GLN A 142 -4.54 -10.13 12.30
C GLN A 142 -4.92 -8.65 12.29
N ARG A 143 -5.64 -8.27 13.34
CA ARG A 143 -5.94 -6.88 13.62
C ARG A 143 -5.10 -6.49 14.82
N PRO A 144 -4.58 -5.25 14.89
CA PRO A 144 -3.84 -4.84 16.07
C PRO A 144 -4.76 -4.92 17.27
N VAL A 145 -4.36 -5.68 18.28
CA VAL A 145 -5.05 -5.65 19.57
C VAL A 145 -4.75 -4.28 20.19
N PRO A 146 -5.74 -3.55 20.74
CA PRO A 146 -5.49 -2.32 21.46
C PRO A 146 -4.59 -2.59 22.68
N THR A 147 -3.28 -2.45 22.50
CA THR A 147 -2.37 -2.16 23.61
C THR A 147 -2.66 -0.71 24.00
N GLY A 148 -2.85 -0.44 25.30
CA GLY A 148 -3.39 0.84 25.81
C GLY A 148 -2.77 2.11 25.19
N ASN A 149 -3.55 3.19 25.18
CA ASN A 149 -3.26 4.52 24.60
C ASN A 149 -2.56 4.50 23.23
N GLN A 150 -3.31 4.14 22.19
CA GLN A 150 -2.86 4.27 20.79
C GLN A 150 -2.57 5.71 20.35
N GLU A 151 -2.89 6.73 21.14
CA GLU A 151 -2.47 8.12 20.92
C GLU A 151 -1.11 8.46 21.56
N ALA A 152 -0.68 7.73 22.59
CA ALA A 152 0.57 7.98 23.30
C ALA A 152 1.81 7.40 22.58
N ASP A 153 1.61 6.46 21.66
CA ASP A 153 2.67 5.84 20.84
C ASP A 153 2.87 6.52 19.48
N VAL A 154 2.32 7.72 19.28
CA VAL A 154 2.75 8.55 18.15
C VAL A 154 4.21 8.91 18.40
N ILE A 155 5.10 8.22 17.68
CA ILE A 155 6.53 8.52 17.69
C ILE A 155 6.67 9.98 17.28
N GLN A 156 6.91 10.86 18.25
CA GLN A 156 7.29 12.23 17.97
C GLN A 156 8.72 12.18 17.42
N VAL A 157 8.83 12.05 16.09
CA VAL A 157 10.10 12.24 15.42
C VAL A 157 10.31 13.75 15.36
N PRO A 158 11.31 14.31 16.08
CA PRO A 158 11.63 15.73 15.94
C PRO A 158 12.04 16.01 14.49
N LEU A 159 11.49 17.09 13.94
CA LEU A 159 11.85 17.63 12.62
C LEU A 159 13.33 18.06 12.57
#